data_AF-A0A170Z395-F1
#
_entry.id   AF-A0A170Z395-F1
#
_cell.length_a   1.000
_cell.length_b   1.000
_cell.length_c   1.000
_cell.angle_alpha   90.00
_cell.angle_beta   90.00
_cell.angle_gamma   90.00
#
_symmetry.space_group_name_H-M   'P 1'
#
loop_
_entity.id
_entity.type
_entity.pdbx_description
1 polymer ?
#
loop_
_entity_poly.entity_id
_entity_poly.type
_entity_poly.pdbx_seq_one_letter_code
_entity_poly.pdbx_strand_id
1 'polypeptide(L)'
;MEMLSIYAEEILRLTKLIIDSHVQYRLNNVDAFQLADGLQYVFSHVGQLTGMYRYKYKLMRQIRMCKDLKHLIYYRFNTGPVGKGPGCGIWAPGWRVWLFFMRGITPLLERWLGNLLSRQFEGRHSKGVAKTVTKQRVESHFDLELRASVMHDIVDMMPEGIKQNKARTILQHLSEAWRCWKANIPWKVPGLPIPIENMILRYVKMKADWWTNTAHYNRERIRRGATVDKTVCKKNLGRLTRLYLKAEQE
;
A
#
# COMPACT_ATOMS: atom_id res chain seq x y z
N MET A 1 6.28 -12.39 4.55
CA MET A 1 7.18 -12.93 5.59
C MET A 1 8.50 -13.29 4.95
N GLU A 2 8.44 -14.08 3.88
CA GLU A 2 9.56 -14.41 2.97
C GLU A 2 10.31 -13.20 2.42
N MET A 3 9.61 -12.14 1.99
CA MET A 3 10.27 -10.93 1.46
C MET A 3 11.25 -10.27 2.45
N LEU A 4 11.02 -10.40 3.76
CA LEU A 4 11.91 -9.84 4.78
C LEU A 4 13.16 -10.70 4.97
N SER A 5 12.98 -12.02 5.08
CA SER A 5 14.09 -12.95 5.24
C SER A 5 15.01 -12.90 4.03
N ILE A 6 14.45 -12.81 2.82
CA ILE A 6 15.27 -12.69 1.60
C ILE A 6 16.04 -11.36 1.58
N TYR A 7 15.45 -10.26 2.06
CA TYR A 7 16.19 -9.00 2.13
C TYR A 7 17.38 -9.03 3.12
N ALA A 8 17.23 -9.70 4.26
CA ALA A 8 18.33 -9.92 5.20
C ALA A 8 19.41 -10.84 4.59
N GLU A 9 19.00 -11.88 3.86
CA GLU A 9 19.92 -12.76 3.12
C GLU A 9 20.75 -11.97 2.08
N GLU A 10 20.14 -11.05 1.33
CA GLU A 10 20.86 -10.23 0.35
C GLU A 10 21.89 -9.28 0.98
N ILE A 11 21.65 -8.81 2.21
CA ILE A 11 22.63 -8.03 2.99
C ILE A 11 23.79 -8.92 3.45
N LEU A 12 23.49 -10.15 3.89
CA LEU A 12 24.51 -11.13 4.25
C LEU A 12 25.31 -11.57 3.01
N ARG A 13 24.68 -11.67 1.83
CA ARG A 13 25.37 -11.94 0.56
C ARG A 13 26.38 -10.85 0.23
N LEU A 14 26.03 -9.57 0.38
CA LEU A 14 26.99 -8.48 0.19
C LEU A 14 28.18 -8.62 1.14
N THR A 15 27.91 -8.89 2.42
CA THR A 15 28.94 -9.07 3.45
C THR A 15 29.85 -10.26 3.12
N LYS A 16 29.26 -11.36 2.67
CA LYS A 16 29.96 -12.58 2.26
C LYS A 16 30.89 -12.32 1.08
N LEU A 17 30.45 -11.59 0.04
CA LEU A 17 31.30 -11.23 -1.09
C LEU A 17 32.53 -10.43 -0.66
N ILE A 18 32.37 -9.50 0.29
CA ILE A 18 33.47 -8.69 0.81
C ILE A 18 34.46 -9.58 1.59
N ILE A 19 33.95 -10.41 2.49
CA ILE A 19 34.77 -11.31 3.30
C ILE A 19 35.50 -12.33 2.42
N ASP A 20 34.83 -12.92 1.44
CA ASP A 20 35.44 -13.89 0.51
C ASP A 20 36.57 -13.26 -0.29
N SER A 21 36.42 -12.01 -0.73
CA SER A 21 37.49 -11.26 -1.40
C SER A 21 38.73 -11.15 -0.49
N HIS A 22 38.53 -10.81 0.79
CA HIS A 22 39.63 -10.77 1.77
C HIS A 22 40.22 -12.16 2.06
N VAL A 23 39.41 -13.21 2.12
CA VAL A 23 39.88 -14.58 2.34
C VAL A 23 40.77 -15.03 1.18
N GLN A 24 40.36 -14.78 -0.08
CA GLN A 24 41.17 -15.12 -1.25
C GLN A 24 42.53 -14.41 -1.25
N TYR A 25 42.56 -13.15 -0.83
CA TYR A 25 43.81 -12.42 -0.63
C TYR A 25 44.68 -13.04 0.47
N ARG A 26 44.09 -13.41 1.61
CA ARG A 26 44.83 -14.00 2.75
C ARG A 26 45.33 -15.42 2.49
N LEU A 27 44.68 -16.14 1.58
CA LEU A 27 45.14 -17.43 1.05
C LEU A 27 46.23 -17.28 -0.02
N ASN A 28 46.65 -16.05 -0.34
CA ASN A 28 47.61 -15.72 -1.40
C ASN A 28 47.16 -16.18 -2.81
N ASN A 29 45.86 -16.36 -3.03
CA ASN A 29 45.30 -16.67 -4.36
C ASN A 29 45.16 -15.43 -5.26
N VAL A 30 45.17 -14.23 -4.66
CA VAL A 30 44.89 -12.94 -5.29
C VAL A 30 45.86 -11.90 -4.72
N ASP A 31 46.33 -10.98 -5.56
CA ASP A 31 47.24 -9.92 -5.11
C ASP A 31 46.51 -8.77 -4.38
N ALA A 32 47.27 -7.85 -3.78
CA ALA A 32 46.71 -6.72 -3.03
C ALA A 32 45.95 -5.71 -3.93
N PHE A 33 46.36 -5.55 -5.19
CA PHE A 33 45.75 -4.60 -6.13
C PHE A 33 44.42 -5.14 -6.68
N GLN A 34 44.36 -6.43 -6.98
CA GLN A 34 43.19 -7.21 -7.35
C GLN A 34 42.18 -7.27 -6.20
N LEU A 35 42.62 -7.37 -4.94
CA LEU A 35 41.73 -7.20 -3.79
C LEU A 35 41.10 -5.80 -3.79
N ALA A 36 41.90 -4.74 -3.95
CA ALA A 36 41.39 -3.38 -3.93
C ALA A 36 40.43 -3.09 -5.09
N ASP A 37 40.74 -3.56 -6.30
CA ASP A 37 39.88 -3.47 -7.48
C ASP A 37 38.59 -4.30 -7.30
N GLY A 38 38.70 -5.51 -6.74
CA GLY A 38 37.57 -6.37 -6.40
C GLY A 38 36.61 -5.70 -5.40
N LEU A 39 37.13 -5.08 -4.34
CA LEU A 39 36.32 -4.31 -3.39
C LEU A 39 35.63 -3.12 -4.07
N GLN A 40 36.35 -2.39 -4.93
CA GLN A 40 35.75 -1.28 -5.69
C GLN A 40 34.63 -1.77 -6.61
N TYR A 41 34.84 -2.91 -7.27
CA TYR A 41 33.85 -3.54 -8.12
C TYR A 41 32.60 -3.93 -7.32
N VAL A 42 32.78 -4.59 -6.17
CA VAL A 42 31.69 -5.00 -5.29
C VAL A 42 30.85 -3.79 -4.86
N PHE A 43 31.46 -2.74 -4.31
CA PHE A 43 30.71 -1.58 -3.84
C PHE A 43 30.07 -0.75 -4.96
N SER A 44 30.63 -0.80 -6.17
CA SER A 44 30.06 -0.11 -7.35
C SER A 44 28.93 -0.90 -8.03
N HIS A 45 28.91 -2.23 -7.87
CA HIS A 45 27.98 -3.13 -8.58
C HIS A 45 27.10 -3.96 -7.65
N VAL A 46 26.85 -3.50 -6.43
CA VAL A 46 25.95 -4.16 -5.46
C VAL A 46 24.58 -4.50 -6.05
N GLY A 47 24.03 -3.63 -6.90
CA GLY A 47 22.76 -3.88 -7.59
C GLY A 47 22.79 -5.10 -8.51
N GLN A 48 23.93 -5.40 -9.14
CA GLN A 48 24.10 -6.55 -10.01
C GLN A 48 24.45 -7.82 -9.21
N LEU A 49 25.23 -7.68 -8.14
CA LEU A 49 25.76 -8.82 -7.37
C LEU A 49 24.81 -9.37 -6.29
N THR A 50 23.87 -8.56 -5.80
CA THR A 50 22.92 -9.00 -4.75
C THR A 50 21.50 -9.11 -5.31
N GLY A 51 20.91 -7.97 -5.70
CA GLY A 51 19.49 -7.87 -6.01
C GLY A 51 18.66 -7.24 -4.88
N MET A 52 19.29 -6.67 -3.84
CA MET A 52 18.62 -6.00 -2.71
C MET A 52 17.55 -4.96 -3.13
N TYR A 53 17.70 -4.32 -4.30
CA TYR A 53 16.75 -3.32 -4.81
C TYR A 53 15.34 -3.89 -5.06
N ARG A 54 15.20 -5.20 -5.27
CA ARG A 54 13.91 -5.87 -5.49
C ARG A 54 13.04 -5.83 -4.23
N TYR A 55 13.66 -5.96 -3.06
CA TYR A 55 12.96 -5.99 -1.78
C TYR A 55 12.86 -4.59 -1.14
N LYS A 56 13.80 -3.70 -1.44
CA LYS A 56 13.74 -2.29 -1.03
C LYS A 56 14.20 -1.35 -2.13
N TYR A 57 13.26 -0.88 -2.95
CA TYR A 57 13.55 -0.05 -4.12
C TYR A 57 14.25 1.30 -3.80
N LYS A 58 14.05 1.85 -2.59
CA LYS A 58 14.74 3.10 -2.16
C LYS A 58 16.27 2.99 -2.20
N LEU A 59 16.81 1.76 -2.17
CA LEU A 59 18.23 1.45 -2.38
C LEU A 59 18.80 1.99 -3.70
N MET A 60 17.95 2.20 -4.71
CA MET A 60 18.36 2.80 -5.99
C MET A 60 19.07 4.14 -5.81
N ARG A 61 18.81 4.86 -4.71
CA ARG A 61 19.56 6.06 -4.34
C ARG A 61 21.05 5.77 -4.13
N GLN A 62 21.38 4.76 -3.33
CA GLN A 62 22.77 4.35 -3.07
C GLN A 62 23.43 3.79 -4.33
N ILE A 63 22.72 2.94 -5.08
CA ILE A 63 23.25 2.35 -6.32
C ILE A 63 23.61 3.45 -7.34
N ARG A 64 22.75 4.46 -7.53
CA ARG A 64 23.06 5.60 -8.41
C ARG A 64 24.26 6.39 -7.90
N MET A 65 24.31 6.70 -6.60
CA MET A 65 25.44 7.41 -6.00
C MET A 65 26.77 6.67 -6.18
N CYS A 66 26.80 5.35 -6.02
CA CYS A 66 28.02 4.56 -6.26
C CYS A 66 28.42 4.55 -7.74
N LYS A 67 27.47 4.57 -8.68
CA LYS A 67 27.77 4.73 -10.11
C LYS A 67 28.35 6.11 -10.42
N ASP A 68 27.78 7.17 -9.84
CA ASP A 68 28.27 8.54 -10.00
C ASP A 68 29.71 8.67 -9.46
N LEU A 69 29.97 8.10 -8.27
CA LEU A 69 31.31 8.02 -7.68
C LEU A 69 32.28 7.23 -8.57
N LYS A 70 31.84 6.09 -9.13
CA LYS A 70 32.65 5.32 -10.08
C LYS A 70 33.04 6.16 -11.28
N HIS A 71 32.09 6.88 -11.89
CA HIS A 71 32.37 7.75 -13.04
C HIS A 71 33.35 8.88 -12.68
N LEU A 72 33.15 9.54 -11.53
CA LEU A 72 34.04 10.59 -11.04
C LEU A 72 35.47 10.10 -10.84
N ILE A 73 35.62 8.96 -10.16
CA ILE A 73 36.92 8.35 -9.85
C ILE A 73 37.60 7.92 -11.15
N TYR A 74 36.90 7.19 -12.01
CA TYR A 74 37.49 6.59 -13.22
C TYR A 74 37.91 7.65 -14.22
N TYR A 75 37.17 8.75 -14.34
CA TYR A 75 37.54 9.86 -15.21
C TYR A 75 38.82 10.57 -14.75
N ARG A 76 39.09 10.61 -13.45
CA ARG A 76 40.34 11.16 -12.89
C ARG A 76 41.48 10.16 -12.83
N PHE A 77 41.19 8.87 -12.68
CA PHE A 77 42.18 7.81 -12.53
C PHE A 77 42.72 7.34 -13.89
N ASN A 78 41.86 7.18 -14.90
CA ASN A 78 42.23 6.70 -16.24
C ASN A 78 42.68 7.86 -17.15
N THR A 79 43.60 8.70 -16.67
CA THR A 79 44.18 9.82 -17.43
C THR A 79 45.68 9.63 -17.62
N GLY A 80 46.21 10.12 -18.74
CA GLY A 80 47.65 10.01 -19.05
C GLY A 80 48.01 8.60 -19.53
N PRO A 81 49.10 7.98 -19.02
CA PRO A 81 49.52 6.63 -19.44
C PRO A 81 48.57 5.50 -19.04
N VAL A 82 47.65 5.75 -18.08
CA VAL A 82 46.72 4.74 -17.58
C VAL A 82 45.51 4.62 -18.50
N GLY A 83 45.39 3.47 -19.15
CA GLY A 83 44.30 3.15 -20.08
C GLY A 83 42.96 2.83 -19.41
N LYS A 84 41.95 2.50 -20.23
CA LYS A 84 40.67 1.98 -19.76
C LYS A 84 40.80 0.48 -19.48
N GLY A 85 40.71 0.08 -18.22
CA GLY A 85 40.77 -1.33 -17.83
C GLY A 85 40.43 -1.53 -16.35
N PRO A 86 40.37 -2.80 -15.90
CA PRO A 86 40.37 -3.12 -14.47
C PRO A 86 41.69 -2.67 -13.81
N GLY A 87 41.68 -2.40 -12.51
CA GLY A 87 42.85 -1.94 -11.76
C GLY A 87 42.65 -0.65 -10.95
N CYS A 88 41.40 -0.18 -10.80
CA CYS A 88 41.08 1.02 -10.02
C CYS A 88 40.59 0.63 -8.62
N GLY A 89 41.52 0.49 -7.67
CA GLY A 89 41.24 0.06 -6.29
C GLY A 89 40.70 1.13 -5.32
N ILE A 90 40.11 2.23 -5.79
CA ILE A 90 39.65 3.34 -4.92
C ILE A 90 38.24 3.05 -4.39
N TRP A 91 38.14 2.15 -3.43
CA TRP A 91 36.86 1.64 -2.89
C TRP A 91 36.26 2.43 -1.72
N ALA A 92 37.06 3.29 -1.06
CA ALA A 92 36.64 3.99 0.16
C ALA A 92 35.36 4.84 0.00
N PRO A 93 35.13 5.60 -1.10
CA PRO A 93 33.90 6.36 -1.28
C PRO A 93 32.66 5.46 -1.37
N GLY A 94 32.73 4.37 -2.14
CA GLY A 94 31.66 3.39 -2.26
C GLY A 94 31.35 2.71 -0.93
N TRP A 95 32.38 2.28 -0.21
CA TRP A 95 32.26 1.69 1.13
C TRP A 95 31.50 2.60 2.11
N ARG A 96 31.82 3.90 2.16
CA ARG A 96 31.13 4.87 3.02
C ARG A 96 29.64 4.97 2.70
N VAL A 97 29.25 4.96 1.42
CA VAL A 97 27.83 4.98 1.02
C VAL A 97 27.09 3.77 1.60
N TRP A 98 27.70 2.59 1.54
CA TRP A 98 27.10 1.36 2.05
C TRP A 98 27.08 1.31 3.59
N LEU A 99 28.08 1.85 4.27
CA LEU A 99 28.04 2.00 5.74
C LEU A 99 26.92 2.93 6.21
N PHE A 100 26.73 4.08 5.57
CA PHE A 100 25.63 4.98 5.93
C PHE A 100 24.27 4.38 5.62
N PHE A 101 24.18 3.57 4.56
CA PHE A 101 22.99 2.77 4.31
C PHE A 101 22.73 1.77 5.44
N MET A 102 23.76 1.04 5.89
CA MET A 102 23.65 0.10 7.00
C MET A 102 23.17 0.80 8.28
N ARG A 103 23.75 1.96 8.61
CA ARG A 103 23.29 2.79 9.75
C ARG A 103 21.78 3.08 9.71
N GLY A 104 21.23 3.38 8.52
CA GLY A 104 19.80 3.69 8.37
C GLY A 104 18.88 2.47 8.30
N ILE A 105 19.40 1.31 7.90
CA ILE A 105 18.59 0.09 7.73
C ILE A 105 18.55 -0.77 9.00
N THR A 106 19.58 -0.72 9.85
CA THR A 106 19.66 -1.49 11.10
C THR A 106 18.39 -1.39 11.96
N PRO A 107 17.91 -0.20 12.37
CA PRO A 107 16.72 -0.12 13.23
C PRO A 107 15.43 -0.62 12.53
N LEU A 108 15.37 -0.54 11.20
CA LEU A 108 14.26 -1.09 10.44
C LEU A 108 14.30 -2.62 10.42
N LEU A 109 15.47 -3.20 10.23
CA LEU A 109 15.66 -4.65 10.23
C LEU A 109 15.41 -5.24 11.62
N GLU A 110 15.93 -4.63 12.68
CA GLU A 110 15.69 -5.06 14.05
C GLU A 110 14.19 -5.14 14.35
N ARG A 111 13.44 -4.08 14.04
CA ARG A 111 11.99 -4.09 14.23
C ARG A 111 11.29 -5.15 13.38
N TRP A 112 11.68 -5.29 12.11
CA TRP A 112 11.03 -6.23 11.22
C TRP A 112 11.33 -7.69 11.56
N LEU A 113 12.59 -7.99 11.90
CA LEU A 113 13.04 -9.32 12.34
C LEU A 113 12.47 -9.64 13.73
N GLY A 114 12.42 -8.66 14.64
CA GLY A 114 11.74 -8.81 15.94
C GLY A 114 10.27 -9.19 15.76
N ASN A 115 9.53 -8.48 14.92
CA ASN A 115 8.13 -8.82 14.61
C ASN A 115 8.00 -10.18 13.90
N LEU A 116 8.99 -10.58 13.09
CA LEU A 116 9.01 -11.88 12.44
C LEU A 116 9.16 -13.00 13.47
N LEU A 117 10.12 -12.86 14.37
CA LEU A 117 10.44 -13.85 15.40
C LEU A 117 9.32 -13.95 16.43
N SER A 118 8.83 -12.82 16.97
CA SER A 118 7.66 -12.81 17.89
C SER A 118 6.48 -13.53 17.24
N ARG A 119 6.14 -13.23 15.98
CA ARG A 119 5.06 -13.94 15.29
C ARG A 119 5.32 -15.44 15.10
N GLN A 120 6.58 -15.84 14.91
CA GLN A 120 6.95 -17.24 14.71
C GLN A 120 6.81 -18.05 16.01
N PHE A 121 7.22 -17.46 17.14
CA PHE A 121 7.24 -18.14 18.43
C PHE A 121 5.93 -17.96 19.22
N GLU A 122 5.36 -16.76 19.24
CA GLU A 122 4.14 -16.40 19.99
C GLU A 122 2.87 -16.58 19.15
N GLY A 123 3.02 -16.81 17.84
CA GLY A 123 1.91 -16.94 16.91
C GLY A 123 1.28 -15.59 16.50
N ARG A 124 0.14 -15.65 15.79
CA ARG A 124 -0.59 -14.45 15.35
C ARG A 124 -1.80 -14.20 16.24
N HIS A 125 -1.91 -12.99 16.78
CA HIS A 125 -3.15 -12.53 17.41
C HIS A 125 -4.21 -12.19 16.35
N SER A 126 -5.22 -13.05 16.21
CA SER A 126 -6.25 -12.95 15.15
C SER A 126 -7.15 -11.72 15.26
N LYS A 127 -7.36 -11.18 16.46
CA LYS A 127 -8.20 -10.00 16.75
C LYS A 127 -7.52 -8.96 17.64
N GLY A 128 -6.19 -9.00 17.77
CA GLY A 128 -5.45 -8.10 18.66
C GLY A 128 -5.40 -6.63 18.21
N VAL A 129 -5.64 -6.36 16.92
CA VAL A 129 -5.60 -5.00 16.36
C VAL A 129 -6.83 -4.75 15.51
N ALA A 130 -7.54 -3.65 15.81
CA ALA A 130 -8.67 -3.18 15.01
C ALA A 130 -8.19 -2.80 13.60
N LYS A 131 -8.86 -3.32 12.57
CA LYS A 131 -8.49 -3.05 11.17
C LYS A 131 -8.95 -1.65 10.77
N THR A 132 -8.02 -0.80 10.35
CA THR A 132 -8.33 0.51 9.77
C THR A 132 -9.13 0.36 8.48
N VAL A 133 -10.08 1.28 8.26
CA VAL A 133 -10.89 1.32 7.03
C VAL A 133 -10.07 1.95 5.91
N THR A 134 -9.51 1.10 5.05
CA THR A 134 -8.79 1.53 3.84
C THR A 134 -9.75 1.74 2.67
N LYS A 135 -9.26 2.34 1.58
CA LYS A 135 -10.02 2.67 0.36
C LYS A 135 -10.96 1.55 -0.13
N GLN A 136 -10.52 0.29 -0.05
CA GLN A 136 -11.30 -0.87 -0.51
C GLN A 136 -12.57 -1.12 0.32
N ARG A 137 -12.59 -0.71 1.59
CA ARG A 137 -13.66 -1.02 2.55
C ARG A 137 -14.56 0.16 2.87
N VAL A 138 -14.32 1.33 2.28
CA VAL A 138 -15.09 2.55 2.57
C VAL A 138 -16.58 2.36 2.30
N GLU A 139 -16.96 1.82 1.14
CA GLU A 139 -18.37 1.60 0.79
C GLU A 139 -19.03 0.54 1.71
N SER A 140 -18.34 -0.56 1.97
CA SER A 140 -18.86 -1.63 2.85
C SER A 140 -18.99 -1.19 4.31
N HIS A 141 -18.04 -0.39 4.79
CA HIS A 141 -18.08 0.13 6.16
C HIS A 141 -19.17 1.19 6.31
N PHE A 142 -19.38 2.06 5.31
CA PHE A 142 -20.52 2.99 5.28
C PHE A 142 -21.85 2.24 5.39
N ASP A 143 -22.04 1.16 4.62
CA ASP A 143 -23.26 0.35 4.71
C ASP A 143 -23.41 -0.38 6.05
N LEU A 144 -22.30 -0.75 6.70
CA LEU A 144 -22.31 -1.35 8.04
C LEU A 144 -22.81 -0.35 9.09
N GLU A 145 -22.21 0.86 9.12
CA GLU A 145 -22.57 1.93 10.05
C GLU A 145 -24.00 2.44 9.82
N LEU A 146 -24.43 2.54 8.55
CA LEU A 146 -25.81 2.90 8.19
C LEU A 146 -26.80 1.88 8.77
N ARG A 147 -26.52 0.58 8.62
CA ARG A 147 -27.39 -0.47 9.15
C ARG A 147 -27.40 -0.46 10.67
N ALA A 148 -26.27 -0.22 11.32
CA ALA A 148 -26.19 -0.09 12.78
C ALA A 148 -27.02 1.10 13.27
N SER A 149 -26.89 2.26 12.62
CA SER A 149 -27.65 3.48 12.96
C SER A 149 -29.16 3.27 12.82
N VAL A 150 -29.59 2.66 11.71
CA VAL A 150 -31.01 2.30 11.50
C VAL A 150 -31.50 1.32 12.55
N MET A 151 -30.67 0.35 12.95
CA MET A 151 -31.03 -0.62 13.99
C MET A 151 -31.24 0.05 15.36
N HIS A 152 -30.40 1.02 15.72
CA HIS A 152 -30.58 1.79 16.95
C HIS A 152 -31.92 2.56 16.93
N ASP A 153 -32.18 3.29 15.85
CA ASP A 153 -33.43 4.03 15.67
C ASP A 153 -34.67 3.12 15.72
N ILE A 154 -34.62 1.94 15.12
CA ILE A 154 -35.72 0.96 15.17
C ILE A 154 -35.99 0.52 16.62
N VAL A 155 -34.94 0.24 17.41
CA VAL A 155 -35.08 -0.24 18.78
C VAL A 155 -35.73 0.83 19.68
N ASP A 156 -35.39 2.10 19.45
CA ASP A 156 -35.89 3.23 20.23
C ASP A 156 -37.33 3.61 19.87
N MET A 157 -37.73 3.45 18.59
CA MET A 157 -39.09 3.74 18.14
C MET A 157 -40.12 2.64 18.47
N MET A 158 -39.66 1.43 18.78
CA MET A 158 -40.55 0.28 19.00
C MET A 158 -41.01 0.19 20.46
N PRO A 159 -42.33 0.05 20.73
CA PRO A 159 -42.82 -0.14 22.08
C PRO A 159 -42.33 -1.47 22.70
N GLU A 160 -42.30 -1.52 24.03
CA GLU A 160 -41.86 -2.71 24.76
C GLU A 160 -42.72 -3.94 24.39
N GLY A 161 -42.06 -5.04 24.00
CA GLY A 161 -42.72 -6.29 23.59
C GLY A 161 -42.66 -6.67 22.09
N ILE A 162 -42.30 -5.76 21.17
CA ILE A 162 -42.29 -6.05 19.70
C ILE A 162 -40.87 -6.04 19.07
N LYS A 163 -39.83 -5.71 19.84
CA LYS A 163 -38.54 -5.18 19.34
C LYS A 163 -37.72 -6.11 18.41
N GLN A 164 -37.60 -7.41 18.68
CA GLN A 164 -36.61 -8.25 17.98
C GLN A 164 -37.08 -8.85 16.64
N ASN A 165 -38.38 -9.16 16.49
CA ASN A 165 -38.84 -9.94 15.34
C ASN A 165 -39.01 -9.14 14.04
N LYS A 166 -39.18 -7.81 14.12
CA LYS A 166 -39.47 -6.96 12.94
C LYS A 166 -38.27 -6.21 12.36
N ALA A 167 -37.15 -6.12 13.09
CA ALA A 167 -36.00 -5.31 12.70
C ALA A 167 -35.37 -5.76 11.37
N ARG A 168 -35.27 -7.08 11.13
CA ARG A 168 -34.75 -7.63 9.88
C ARG A 168 -35.60 -7.25 8.67
N THR A 169 -36.92 -7.27 8.81
CA THR A 169 -37.87 -6.90 7.75
C THR A 169 -37.78 -5.41 7.42
N ILE A 170 -37.65 -4.54 8.43
CA ILE A 170 -37.46 -3.10 8.21
C ILE A 170 -36.16 -2.83 7.43
N LEU A 171 -35.08 -3.55 7.74
CA LEU A 171 -33.82 -3.44 6.98
C LEU A 171 -33.94 -3.95 5.53
N GLN A 172 -34.84 -4.89 5.25
CA GLN A 172 -35.16 -5.31 3.88
C GLN A 172 -35.89 -4.18 3.15
N HIS A 173 -36.88 -3.55 3.78
CA HIS A 173 -37.56 -2.37 3.21
C HIS A 173 -36.60 -1.21 2.94
N LEU A 174 -35.64 -0.94 3.84
CA LEU A 174 -34.59 0.07 3.61
C LEU A 174 -33.75 -0.25 2.35
N SER A 175 -33.37 -1.53 2.20
CA SER A 175 -32.58 -1.98 1.05
C SER A 175 -33.36 -1.87 -0.26
N GLU A 176 -34.66 -2.15 -0.23
CA GLU A 176 -35.55 -2.03 -1.38
C GLU A 176 -35.84 -0.57 -1.73
N ALA A 177 -36.14 0.28 -0.75
CA ALA A 177 -36.31 1.71 -0.94
C ALA A 177 -35.07 2.35 -1.60
N TRP A 178 -33.87 1.92 -1.21
CA TRP A 178 -32.62 2.35 -1.88
C TRP A 178 -32.52 1.88 -3.35
N ARG A 179 -33.01 0.69 -3.68
CA ARG A 179 -33.04 0.22 -5.08
C ARG A 179 -34.06 0.99 -5.91
N CYS A 180 -35.26 1.21 -5.38
CA CYS A 180 -36.30 2.04 -6.00
C CYS A 180 -35.77 3.45 -6.28
N TRP A 181 -35.09 4.07 -5.30
CA TRP A 181 -34.46 5.39 -5.49
C TRP A 181 -33.46 5.40 -6.67
N LYS A 182 -32.56 4.40 -6.75
CA LYS A 182 -31.59 4.29 -7.85
C LYS A 182 -32.21 3.99 -9.22
N ALA A 183 -33.42 3.43 -9.26
CA ALA A 183 -34.15 3.09 -10.47
C ALA A 183 -35.17 4.17 -10.88
N ASN A 184 -35.32 5.23 -10.07
CA ASN A 184 -36.36 6.26 -10.23
C ASN A 184 -37.80 5.73 -10.14
N ILE A 185 -38.01 4.68 -9.35
CA ILE A 185 -39.34 4.10 -9.14
C ILE A 185 -39.92 4.64 -7.83
N PRO A 186 -41.18 5.11 -7.81
CA PRO A 186 -41.83 5.53 -6.57
C PRO A 186 -41.94 4.35 -5.60
N TRP A 187 -41.41 4.52 -4.39
CA TRP A 187 -41.49 3.50 -3.35
C TRP A 187 -42.62 3.85 -2.40
N LYS A 188 -43.69 3.03 -2.40
CA LYS A 188 -44.80 3.12 -1.45
C LYS A 188 -45.23 1.71 -1.06
N VAL A 189 -45.23 1.43 0.24
CA VAL A 189 -45.61 0.12 0.79
C VAL A 189 -46.97 0.24 1.47
N PRO A 190 -48.01 -0.47 1.00
CA PRO A 190 -49.31 -0.49 1.66
C PRO A 190 -49.20 -1.04 3.09
N GLY A 191 -49.80 -0.35 4.07
CA GLY A 191 -49.85 -0.81 5.47
C GLY A 191 -48.56 -0.64 6.28
N LEU A 192 -47.54 0.05 5.76
CA LEU A 192 -46.33 0.36 6.53
C LEU A 192 -46.62 1.50 7.53
N PRO A 193 -46.24 1.38 8.81
CA PRO A 193 -46.39 2.47 9.78
C PRO A 193 -45.64 3.73 9.35
N ILE A 194 -46.30 4.88 9.42
CA ILE A 194 -45.76 6.20 9.01
C ILE A 194 -44.40 6.51 9.67
N PRO A 195 -44.17 6.25 10.98
CA PRO A 195 -42.87 6.51 11.60
C PRO A 195 -41.73 5.72 10.95
N ILE A 196 -41.98 4.47 10.56
CA ILE A 196 -40.99 3.61 9.90
C ILE A 196 -40.74 4.09 8.46
N GLU A 197 -41.80 4.47 7.74
CA GLU A 197 -41.70 5.02 6.39
C GLU A 197 -40.82 6.28 6.38
N ASN A 198 -41.09 7.23 7.29
CA ASN A 198 -40.33 8.47 7.42
C ASN A 198 -38.86 8.23 7.80
N MET A 199 -38.60 7.27 8.70
CA MET A 199 -37.23 6.88 9.05
C MET A 199 -36.48 6.31 7.83
N ILE A 200 -37.11 5.41 7.06
CA ILE A 200 -36.51 4.84 5.84
C ILE A 200 -36.20 5.96 4.84
N LEU A 201 -37.14 6.86 4.58
CA LEU A 201 -36.95 7.97 3.64
C LEU A 201 -35.80 8.89 4.07
N ARG A 202 -35.67 9.18 5.37
CA ARG A 202 -34.54 9.96 5.93
C ARG A 202 -33.19 9.29 5.62
N TYR A 203 -33.06 8.00 5.89
CA TYR A 203 -31.80 7.27 5.65
C TYR A 203 -31.50 7.06 4.16
N VAL A 204 -32.54 6.85 3.34
CA VAL A 204 -32.39 6.78 1.88
C VAL A 204 -31.90 8.11 1.33
N LYS A 205 -32.44 9.24 1.81
CA LYS A 205 -31.96 10.58 1.44
C LYS A 205 -30.50 10.80 1.85
N MET A 206 -30.15 10.50 3.10
CA MET A 206 -28.76 10.61 3.57
C MET A 206 -27.78 9.77 2.72
N LYS A 207 -28.17 8.54 2.36
CA LYS A 207 -27.37 7.67 1.48
C LYS A 207 -27.29 8.21 0.06
N ALA A 208 -28.37 8.79 -0.46
CA ALA A 208 -28.41 9.45 -1.76
C ALA A 208 -27.44 10.63 -1.82
N ASP A 209 -27.46 11.51 -0.82
CA ASP A 209 -26.57 12.68 -0.74
C ASP A 209 -25.11 12.24 -0.72
N TRP A 210 -24.75 11.26 0.11
CA TRP A 210 -23.40 10.68 0.13
C TRP A 210 -23.00 10.09 -1.23
N TRP A 211 -23.92 9.36 -1.88
CA TRP A 211 -23.66 8.69 -3.15
C TRP A 211 -23.43 9.68 -4.30
N THR A 212 -24.23 10.76 -4.34
CA THR A 212 -24.16 11.84 -5.34
C THR A 212 -22.93 12.71 -5.13
N ASN A 213 -22.64 13.12 -3.89
CA ASN A 213 -21.43 13.88 -3.57
C ASN A 213 -20.16 13.11 -3.96
N THR A 214 -20.13 11.80 -3.69
CA THR A 214 -19.03 10.93 -4.10
C THR A 214 -18.91 10.81 -5.62
N ALA A 215 -20.04 10.84 -6.36
CA ALA A 215 -20.02 10.83 -7.81
C ALA A 215 -19.43 12.14 -8.38
N HIS A 216 -19.86 13.30 -7.88
CA HIS A 216 -19.30 14.59 -8.31
C HIS A 216 -17.82 14.73 -7.96
N TYR A 217 -17.42 14.36 -6.75
CA TYR A 217 -16.01 14.37 -6.34
C TYR A 217 -15.14 13.52 -7.26
N ASN A 218 -15.56 12.29 -7.57
CA ASN A 218 -14.80 11.42 -8.47
C ASN A 218 -14.84 11.91 -9.92
N ARG A 219 -15.95 12.49 -10.38
CA ARG A 219 -16.03 13.10 -11.71
C ARG A 219 -15.03 14.23 -11.87
N GLU A 220 -14.91 15.09 -10.87
CA GLU A 220 -13.97 16.20 -10.90
C GLU A 220 -12.52 15.72 -10.89
N ARG A 221 -12.20 14.68 -10.10
CA ARG A 221 -10.88 14.06 -10.11
C ARG A 221 -10.52 13.44 -11.46
N ILE A 222 -11.48 12.78 -12.11
CA ILE A 222 -11.31 12.23 -13.46
C ILE A 222 -11.10 13.37 -14.47
N ARG A 223 -11.90 14.45 -14.39
CA ARG A 223 -11.78 15.62 -15.28
C ARG A 223 -10.40 16.26 -15.19
N ARG A 224 -9.85 16.40 -13.98
CA ARG A 224 -8.51 16.97 -13.74
C ARG A 224 -7.35 16.03 -14.12
N GLY A 225 -7.62 14.81 -14.56
CA GLY A 225 -6.57 13.82 -14.83
C GLY A 225 -5.83 13.33 -13.59
N ALA A 226 -6.45 13.40 -12.41
CA ALA A 226 -5.85 12.89 -11.17
C ALA A 226 -5.73 11.35 -11.22
N THR A 227 -4.90 10.76 -10.35
CA THR A 227 -4.77 9.31 -10.23
C THR A 227 -6.08 8.67 -9.75
N VAL A 228 -6.74 7.95 -10.64
CA VAL A 228 -8.04 7.29 -10.38
C VAL A 228 -7.98 5.85 -10.89
N ASP A 229 -8.52 4.91 -10.11
CA ASP A 229 -8.53 3.49 -10.48
C ASP A 229 -9.55 3.23 -11.60
N LYS A 230 -9.25 2.27 -12.49
CA LYS A 230 -10.14 1.86 -13.57
C LYS A 230 -11.56 1.51 -13.10
N THR A 231 -11.68 0.87 -11.94
CA THR A 231 -12.97 0.49 -11.34
C THR A 231 -13.76 1.72 -10.90
N VAL A 232 -13.10 2.76 -10.41
CA VAL A 232 -13.74 4.03 -10.04
C VAL A 232 -14.27 4.74 -11.28
N CYS A 233 -13.54 4.74 -12.40
CA CYS A 233 -14.03 5.32 -13.66
C CYS A 233 -15.31 4.62 -14.15
N LYS A 234 -15.33 3.29 -14.16
CA LYS A 234 -16.52 2.50 -14.55
C LYS A 234 -17.70 2.74 -13.61
N LYS A 235 -17.46 2.71 -12.28
CA LYS A 235 -18.48 3.02 -11.28
C LYS A 235 -19.04 4.41 -11.49
N ASN A 236 -18.17 5.41 -11.64
CA ASN A 236 -18.55 6.81 -11.79
C ASN A 236 -19.42 7.05 -13.03
N LEU A 237 -19.06 6.44 -14.17
CA LEU A 237 -19.90 6.48 -15.38
C LEU A 237 -21.32 5.95 -15.07
N GLY A 238 -21.42 4.76 -14.48
CA GLY A 238 -22.72 4.20 -14.09
C GLY A 238 -23.49 5.04 -13.07
N ARG A 239 -22.80 5.80 -12.20
CA ARG A 239 -23.45 6.75 -11.29
C ARG A 239 -24.02 7.95 -12.04
N LEU A 240 -23.22 8.60 -12.88
CA LEU A 240 -23.64 9.78 -13.63
C LEU A 240 -24.75 9.46 -14.64
N THR A 241 -24.70 8.31 -15.32
CA THR A 241 -25.78 7.88 -16.21
C THR A 241 -27.10 7.76 -15.46
N ARG A 242 -27.11 7.23 -14.24
CA ARG A 242 -28.33 7.16 -13.42
C ARG A 242 -28.82 8.55 -12.99
N LEU A 243 -27.92 9.45 -12.61
CA LEU A 243 -28.30 10.82 -12.25
C LEU A 243 -28.88 11.57 -13.44
N TYR A 244 -28.27 11.42 -14.61
CA TYR A 244 -28.76 12.00 -15.86
C TYR A 244 -30.18 11.50 -16.19
N LEU A 245 -30.38 10.18 -16.22
CA LEU A 245 -31.69 9.61 -16.52
C LEU A 245 -32.77 9.98 -15.49
N LYS A 246 -32.40 10.18 -14.22
CA LYS A 246 -33.34 10.65 -13.19
C LYS A 246 -33.78 12.10 -13.45
N ALA A 247 -32.84 12.98 -13.81
CA ALA A 247 -33.13 14.38 -14.10
C ALA A 247 -33.90 14.56 -15.42
N GLU A 248 -33.76 13.64 -16.38
CA GLU A 248 -34.51 13.65 -17.64
C GLU A 248 -35.97 13.20 -17.48
N GLN A 249 -36.26 12.40 -16.45
CA GLN A 249 -37.61 11.89 -16.15
C GLN A 249 -38.41 12.80 -15.22
N GLU A 250 -37.75 13.82 -14.66
CA GLU A 250 -38.32 14.85 -13.78
C GLU A 250 -38.93 15.99 -14.62
#